data_AF-B3CUU3-F1
#
_entry.id   AF-B3CUU3-F1
#
_cell.length_a   1.000
_cell.length_b   1.000
_cell.length_c   1.000
_cell.angle_alpha   90.00
_cell.angle_beta   90.00
_cell.angle_gamma   90.00
#
_symmetry.space_group_name_H-M   'P 1'
#
loop_
_entity.id
_entity.type
_entity.pdbx_description
1 polymer ?
#
loop_
_entity_poly.entity_id
_entity_poly.type
_entity_poly.pdbx_seq_one_letter_code
_entity_poly.pdbx_strand_id
1 'polypeptide(L)'
;MLRILGRKIAEQVSDLSRIKDNKKISSREMIQTFYRQNKTELLLIKLFDRLHNIQTIHIKPYEKRQKIVIETQQEFIPLAKYLKLREIAIELNKYCELYAS
;
A
#
# COMPACT_ATOMS: atom_id res chain seq x y z
N MET A 1 12.73 1.44 -22.90
CA MET A 1 11.60 1.09 -22.00
C MET A 1 10.36 1.95 -22.26
N LEU A 2 10.49 3.29 -22.34
CA LEU A 2 9.39 4.24 -22.67
C LEU A 2 8.65 3.99 -24.01
N ARG A 3 9.21 3.17 -24.90
CA ARG A 3 8.64 2.89 -26.23
C ARG A 3 7.65 1.71 -26.25
N ILE A 4 7.55 0.94 -25.16
CA ILE A 4 6.73 -0.29 -25.10
C ILE A 4 5.45 -0.07 -24.29
N LEU A 5 5.49 0.76 -23.25
CA LEU A 5 4.31 1.18 -22.49
C LEU A 5 4.14 2.69 -22.66
N GLY A 6 2.96 3.14 -23.10
CA GLY A 6 2.67 4.56 -23.35
C GLY A 6 2.94 5.47 -22.14
N ARG A 7 3.09 6.78 -22.39
CA ARG A 7 3.49 7.79 -21.37
C ARG A 7 2.73 7.68 -20.05
N LYS A 8 1.41 7.52 -20.11
CA LYS A 8 0.56 7.41 -18.91
C LYS A 8 0.97 6.24 -18.01
N ILE A 9 1.28 5.07 -18.59
CA ILE A 9 1.68 3.90 -17.78
C ILE A 9 3.09 4.08 -17.25
N ALA A 10 4.00 4.67 -18.02
CA ALA A 10 5.35 4.98 -17.56
C ALA A 10 5.34 5.93 -16.35
N GLU A 11 4.49 6.95 -16.38
CA GLU A 11 4.28 7.86 -15.24
C GLU A 11 3.72 7.13 -14.02
N GLN A 12 2.69 6.30 -14.19
CA GLN A 12 2.11 5.51 -13.09
C GLN A 12 3.13 4.55 -12.46
N VAL A 13 3.94 3.86 -13.28
CA VAL A 13 5.00 2.97 -12.80
C VAL A 13 6.07 3.76 -12.05
N SER A 14 6.44 4.94 -12.54
CA SER A 14 7.38 5.83 -11.84
C SER A 14 6.84 6.27 -10.49
N ASP A 15 5.57 6.70 -10.42
CA ASP A 15 4.93 7.15 -9.19
C ASP A 15 4.84 6.03 -8.14
N LEU A 16 4.63 4.78 -8.56
CA LEU A 16 4.57 3.62 -7.65
C LEU A 16 5.91 3.32 -6.98
N SER A 17 7.02 3.86 -7.49
CA SER A 17 8.33 3.79 -6.84
C SER A 17 8.33 4.61 -5.55
N ARG A 18 8.78 4.02 -4.43
CA ARG A 18 8.87 4.71 -3.12
C ARG A 18 10.08 5.64 -3.03
N ILE A 19 10.55 6.19 -4.15
CA ILE A 19 11.75 7.01 -4.23
C ILE A 19 11.33 8.40 -4.66
N LYS A 20 11.59 9.38 -3.79
CA LYS A 20 11.44 10.80 -4.08
C LYS A 20 12.75 11.49 -3.69
N ASP A 21 13.33 12.27 -4.59
CA ASP A 21 14.59 12.99 -4.37
C ASP A 21 15.72 12.08 -3.82
N ASN A 22 15.88 10.88 -4.40
CA ASN A 22 16.81 9.83 -3.96
C ASN A 22 16.62 9.32 -2.51
N LYS A 23 15.49 9.64 -1.87
CA LYS A 23 15.14 9.14 -0.53
C LYS A 23 13.94 8.19 -0.61
N LYS A 24 13.99 7.13 0.20
CA LYS A 24 12.87 6.21 0.34
C LYS A 24 11.81 6.84 1.24
N ILE A 25 10.61 7.07 0.71
CA ILE A 25 9.50 7.64 1.47
C ILE A 25 8.69 6.56 2.22
N SER A 26 8.02 6.97 3.29
CA SER A 26 7.10 6.11 4.05
C SER A 26 5.83 5.82 3.24
N SER A 27 5.10 4.74 3.58
CA SER A 27 3.83 4.46 2.89
C SER A 27 2.80 5.54 3.19
N ARG A 28 2.81 6.09 4.41
CA ARG A 28 2.01 7.25 4.80
C ARG A 28 2.23 8.44 3.87
N GLU A 29 3.48 8.83 3.66
CA GLU A 29 3.84 9.98 2.82
C GLU A 29 3.42 9.76 1.36
N MET A 30 3.60 8.53 0.85
CA MET A 30 3.16 8.15 -0.49
C MET A 30 1.63 8.20 -0.64
N ILE A 31 0.90 7.59 0.30
CA ILE A 31 -0.57 7.58 0.32
C ILE A 31 -1.10 9.01 0.38
N GLN A 32 -0.56 9.86 1.25
CA GLN A 32 -0.94 11.28 1.34
C GLN A 32 -0.66 12.04 0.04
N THR A 33 0.46 11.75 -0.63
CA THR A 33 0.81 12.37 -1.91
C THR A 33 -0.20 12.00 -2.99
N PHE A 34 -0.52 10.70 -3.14
CA PHE A 34 -1.50 10.25 -4.13
C PHE A 34 -2.91 10.76 -3.84
N TYR A 35 -3.29 10.82 -2.56
CA TYR A 35 -4.54 11.44 -2.13
C TYR A 35 -4.64 12.90 -2.59
N ARG A 36 -3.62 13.72 -2.29
CA ARG A 36 -3.59 15.14 -2.67
C ARG A 36 -3.59 15.35 -4.20
N GLN A 37 -3.05 14.39 -4.94
CA GLN A 37 -2.98 14.43 -6.40
C GLN A 37 -4.20 13.75 -7.08
N ASN A 38 -5.20 13.30 -6.32
CA ASN A 38 -6.36 12.55 -6.82
C ASN A 38 -5.98 11.32 -7.66
N LYS A 39 -4.86 10.66 -7.35
CA LYS A 39 -4.37 9.46 -8.05
C LYS A 39 -5.01 8.19 -7.49
N THR A 40 -6.33 8.09 -7.58
CA THR A 40 -7.13 6.98 -7.01
C THR A 40 -6.69 5.59 -7.51
N GLU A 41 -6.37 5.47 -8.79
CA GLU A 41 -5.87 4.22 -9.39
C GLU A 41 -4.60 3.71 -8.69
N LEU A 42 -3.68 4.61 -8.33
CA LEU A 42 -2.45 4.24 -7.62
C LEU A 42 -2.71 3.85 -6.17
N LEU A 43 -3.66 4.52 -5.50
CA LEU A 43 -4.10 4.15 -4.15
C LEU A 43 -4.70 2.75 -4.13
N LEU A 44 -5.52 2.40 -5.13
CA LEU A 44 -6.08 1.06 -5.29
C LEU A 44 -4.98 0.01 -5.48
N ILE A 45 -4.04 0.25 -6.40
CA ILE A 45 -2.90 -0.65 -6.64
C ILE A 45 -2.12 -0.91 -5.34
N LYS A 46 -1.83 0.15 -4.56
CA LYS A 46 -1.13 0.00 -3.28
C LYS A 46 -1.95 -0.74 -2.23
N LEU A 47 -3.26 -0.55 -2.20
CA LEU A 47 -4.14 -1.27 -1.29
C LEU A 47 -4.16 -2.78 -1.61
N PHE A 48 -4.27 -3.15 -2.88
CA PHE A 48 -4.24 -4.55 -3.31
C PHE A 48 -2.87 -5.21 -3.07
N ASP A 49 -1.77 -4.50 -3.35
CA ASP A 49 -0.43 -4.96 -3.00
C ASP A 49 -0.31 -5.22 -1.49
N ARG A 50 -0.86 -4.32 -0.66
CA ARG A 50 -0.88 -4.54 0.80
C ARG A 50 -1.72 -5.74 1.22
N LEU A 51 -2.91 -5.92 0.65
CA LEU A 51 -3.76 -7.06 0.94
C LEU A 51 -3.02 -8.39 0.68
N HIS A 52 -2.38 -8.51 -0.47
CA HIS A 52 -1.56 -9.68 -0.79
C HIS A 52 -0.36 -9.85 0.18
N ASN A 53 0.30 -8.74 0.52
CA ASN A 53 1.44 -8.76 1.44
C ASN A 53 1.06 -9.25 2.85
N ILE A 54 -0.13 -8.91 3.35
CA ILE A 54 -0.57 -9.37 4.67
C ILE A 54 -1.10 -10.82 4.64
N GLN A 55 -1.70 -11.27 3.53
CA GLN A 55 -2.08 -12.68 3.32
C GLN A 55 -0.87 -13.63 3.36
N THR A 56 0.27 -13.17 2.84
CA THR A 56 1.52 -13.97 2.76
C THR A 56 2.51 -13.66 3.89
N ILE A 57 2.09 -12.93 4.93
CA ILE A 57 2.97 -12.43 6.00
C ILE A 57 3.72 -13.52 6.78
N HIS A 58 3.15 -14.73 6.87
CA HIS A 58 3.73 -15.87 7.58
C HIS A 58 5.10 -16.29 7.03
N ILE A 59 5.43 -16.00 5.77
CA ILE A 59 6.76 -16.33 5.20
C ILE A 59 7.86 -15.34 5.64
N LYS A 60 7.49 -14.22 6.28
CA LYS A 60 8.45 -13.17 6.69
C LYS A 60 8.96 -13.42 8.11
N PRO A 61 10.17 -12.96 8.46
CA PRO A 61 10.65 -12.94 9.85
C PRO A 61 9.78 -12.06 10.76
N TYR A 62 9.73 -12.39 12.05
CA TYR A 62 8.87 -11.74 13.05
C TYR A 62 8.92 -10.20 13.01
N GLU A 63 10.12 -9.59 13.01
CA GLU A 63 10.26 -8.13 12.95
C GLU A 63 9.61 -7.51 11.72
N LYS A 64 9.70 -8.18 10.55
CA LYS A 64 9.06 -7.71 9.32
C LYS A 64 7.55 -7.89 9.40
N ARG A 65 7.05 -8.96 10.04
CA ARG A 65 5.61 -9.15 10.26
C ARG A 65 5.05 -8.00 11.10
N GLN A 66 5.68 -7.68 12.23
CA GLN A 66 5.25 -6.60 13.11
C GLN A 66 5.19 -5.26 12.36
N LYS A 67 6.22 -4.92 11.57
CA LYS A 67 6.19 -3.71 10.72
C LYS A 67 5.04 -3.70 9.72
N ILE A 68 4.75 -4.83 9.08
CA ILE A 68 3.64 -4.94 8.12
C ILE A 68 2.30 -4.76 8.84
N VAL A 69 2.08 -5.42 9.98
CA VAL A 69 0.84 -5.32 10.77
C VAL A 69 0.59 -3.87 11.20
N ILE A 70 1.58 -3.24 11.81
CA ILE A 70 1.49 -1.84 12.28
C ILE A 70 1.17 -0.89 11.12
N GLU A 71 1.90 -1.00 10.00
CA GLU A 71 1.67 -0.15 8.83
C GLU A 71 0.29 -0.42 8.21
N THR A 72 -0.18 -1.67 8.22
CA THR A 72 -1.53 -2.03 7.72
C THR A 72 -2.62 -1.38 8.56
N GLN A 73 -2.51 -1.47 9.89
CA GLN A 73 -3.46 -0.89 10.82
C GLN A 73 -3.51 0.64 10.71
N GLN A 74 -2.34 1.29 10.68
CA GLN A 74 -2.24 2.75 10.74
C GLN A 74 -2.55 3.44 9.41
N GLU A 75 -2.23 2.81 8.27
CA GLU A 75 -2.27 3.49 6.97
C GLU A 75 -3.27 2.84 6.00
N PHE A 76 -3.30 1.51 5.90
CA PHE A 76 -4.06 0.83 4.86
C PHE A 76 -5.52 0.52 5.23
N ILE A 77 -5.82 0.24 6.50
CA ILE A 77 -7.21 0.12 6.95
C ILE A 77 -7.97 1.46 6.79
N PRO A 78 -7.42 2.62 7.22
CA PRO A 78 -8.04 3.91 6.93
C PRO A 78 -8.18 4.18 5.42
N LEU A 79 -7.18 3.81 4.62
CA LEU A 79 -7.26 3.95 3.16
C LEU A 79 -8.41 3.13 2.55
N ALA A 80 -8.58 1.87 2.96
CA ALA A 80 -9.69 1.02 2.50
C ALA A 80 -11.05 1.63 2.85
N LYS A 81 -11.19 2.20 4.07
CA LYS A 81 -12.41 2.91 4.49
C LYS A 81 -12.65 4.16 3.64
N TYR A 82 -11.61 4.95 3.38
CA TYR A 82 -11.69 6.14 2.52
C TYR A 82 -12.16 5.79 1.10
N LEU A 83 -11.62 4.71 0.53
CA LEU A 83 -12.01 4.20 -0.79
C LEU A 83 -13.36 3.48 -0.79
N LYS A 84 -14.08 3.43 0.34
CA LYS A 84 -15.36 2.74 0.54
C LYS A 84 -15.32 1.23 0.28
N LEU A 85 -14.15 0.61 0.46
CA LEU A 85 -13.92 -0.83 0.29
C LEU A 85 -14.01 -1.53 1.65
N ARG A 86 -15.24 -1.62 2.19
CA ARG A 86 -15.50 -2.12 3.55
C ARG A 86 -15.02 -3.56 3.75
N GLU A 87 -15.23 -4.44 2.79
CA GLU A 87 -14.82 -5.85 2.86
C GLU A 87 -13.31 -5.99 2.98
N ILE A 88 -12.55 -5.21 2.20
CA ILE A 88 -11.08 -5.18 2.29
C ILE A 88 -10.64 -4.65 3.67
N ALA A 89 -11.30 -3.62 4.20
CA ALA A 89 -10.98 -3.10 5.53
C ALA A 89 -11.17 -4.15 6.62
N ILE A 90 -12.24 -4.95 6.53
CA ILE A 90 -12.52 -6.06 7.46
C ILE A 90 -11.45 -7.15 7.33
N GLU A 91 -11.12 -7.57 6.10
CA GLU A 91 -10.14 -8.61 5.85
C GLU A 91 -8.74 -8.21 6.34
N LEU A 92 -8.32 -6.97 6.07
CA LEU A 92 -7.06 -6.43 6.59
C LEU A 92 -7.04 -6.45 8.13
N ASN A 93 -8.14 -6.06 8.79
CA ASN A 93 -8.22 -6.05 10.24
C ASN A 93 -8.09 -7.46 10.83
N LYS A 94 -8.76 -8.45 10.22
CA LYS A 94 -8.67 -9.86 10.62
C LYS A 94 -7.23 -10.38 10.59
N TYR A 95 -6.47 -10.07 9.54
CA TYR A 95 -5.06 -10.45 9.50
C TYR A 95 -4.23 -9.70 10.54
N CYS A 96 -4.48 -8.41 10.76
CA CYS A 96 -3.77 -7.67 11.79
C CYS A 96 -4.00 -8.26 13.18
N GLU A 97 -5.23 -8.63 13.52
CA GLU A 97 -5.57 -9.30 14.78
C GLU A 97 -4.87 -10.65 14.93
N LEU A 98 -4.83 -11.45 13.85
CA LEU A 98 -4.14 -12.75 13.84
C LEU A 98 -2.62 -12.64 14.10
N TYR A 99 -1.99 -11.54 13.71
CA TYR A 99 -0.54 -11.34 13.80
C TYR A 99 -0.12 -10.22 14.76
N ALA A 100 -1.03 -9.76 15.63
CA ALA A 100 -0.76 -8.72 16.64
C ALA A 100 0.05 -9.24 17.85
N SER A 101 0.32 -10.54 17.92
CA SER A 101 1.00 -11.23 19.04
C SER A 101 2.45 -11.62 18.70
#